data_AF-A0A9X4XMJ5-F1
#
_entry.id   AF-A0A9X4XMJ5-F1
#
_cell.length_a   1.000
_cell.length_b   1.000
_cell.length_c   1.000
_cell.angle_alpha   90.00
_cell.angle_beta   90.00
_cell.angle_gamma   90.00
#
_symmetry.space_group_name_H-M   'P 1'
#
loop_
_entity.id
_entity.type
_entity.pdbx_description
1 polymer ?
#
loop_
_entity_poly.entity_id
_entity_poly.type
_entity_poly.pdbx_seq_one_letter_code
_entity_poly.pdbx_strand_id
1 'polypeptide(L)'
;MSECLVVLSAATAADVLAALRSRFRVTSALPPRLAVVDVDDAEAESALARLRATPGVEAVVADPAAPIPGGLTADELLFVDAWRQRPALRSKARPGEGLPWDAEGFEPPDRPRRR
;
A
#
# COMPACT_ATOMS: atom_id res chain seq x y z
N MET A 1 12.31 1.62 0.10
CA MET A 1 11.09 1.40 0.90
C MET A 1 10.14 0.55 0.08
N SER A 2 9.87 -0.64 0.59
CA SER A 2 8.96 -1.63 0.01
C SER A 2 7.64 -1.65 0.77
N GLU A 3 6.57 -2.12 0.14
CA GLU A 3 5.27 -2.32 0.79
C GLU A 3 5.03 -3.82 0.97
N CYS A 4 4.47 -4.24 2.10
CA CYS A 4 3.94 -5.58 2.29
C CYS A 4 2.46 -5.55 2.70
N LEU A 5 1.69 -6.51 2.19
CA LEU A 5 0.32 -6.75 2.61
C LEU A 5 0.32 -7.65 3.86
N VAL A 6 -0.44 -7.25 4.87
CA VAL A 6 -0.65 -8.01 6.11
C VAL A 6 -2.12 -8.38 6.20
N VAL A 7 -2.39 -9.68 6.39
CA VAL A 7 -3.72 -10.23 6.62
C VAL A 7 -3.88 -10.54 8.11
N LEU A 8 -4.92 -10.01 8.71
CA LEU A 8 -5.24 -10.13 10.12
C LEU A 8 -6.39 -11.10 10.35
N SER A 9 -6.38 -11.72 11.52
CA SER A 9 -7.48 -12.56 11.94
C SER A 9 -8.72 -11.75 12.26
N ALA A 10 -9.85 -12.11 11.65
CA ALA A 10 -11.12 -11.40 11.79
C ALA A 10 -11.53 -11.17 13.25
N ALA A 11 -11.24 -12.13 14.13
CA ALA A 11 -11.61 -12.10 15.53
C ALA A 11 -10.86 -11.02 16.35
N THR A 12 -9.64 -10.64 15.94
CA THR A 12 -8.77 -9.72 16.69
C THR A 12 -8.29 -8.53 15.86
N ALA A 13 -8.82 -8.37 14.65
CA ALA A 13 -8.21 -7.52 13.63
C ALA A 13 -8.10 -6.04 14.03
N ALA A 14 -9.08 -5.50 14.76
CA ALA A 14 -9.07 -4.10 15.20
C ALA A 14 -7.92 -3.81 16.17
N ASP A 15 -7.73 -4.65 17.19
CA ASP A 15 -6.67 -4.51 18.19
C ASP A 15 -5.29 -4.74 17.56
N VAL A 16 -5.19 -5.74 16.68
CA VAL A 16 -3.94 -6.04 15.97
C VAL A 16 -3.57 -4.90 15.03
N LEU A 17 -4.54 -4.31 14.31
CA LEU A 17 -4.29 -3.16 13.45
C LEU A 17 -3.81 -1.94 14.26
N ALA A 18 -4.39 -1.70 15.44
CA ALA A 18 -3.92 -0.65 16.35
C ALA A 18 -2.49 -0.91 16.83
N ALA A 19 -2.18 -2.15 17.20
CA ALA A 19 -0.82 -2.56 17.57
C ALA A 19 0.17 -2.37 16.42
N LEU A 20 -0.20 -2.74 15.18
CA LEU A 20 0.62 -2.53 14.00
C LEU A 20 0.90 -1.04 13.76
N ARG A 21 -0.13 -0.18 13.85
CA ARG A 21 0.02 1.28 13.69
C ARG A 21 0.97 1.91 14.70
N SER A 22 1.10 1.34 15.91
CA SER A 22 2.03 1.85 16.93
C SER A 22 3.49 1.48 16.69
N ARG A 23 3.77 0.47 15.86
CA ARG A 23 5.11 -0.12 15.67
C ARG A 23 5.63 0.02 14.24
N PHE A 24 4.72 0.14 13.27
CA PHE A 24 5.01 0.17 11.86
C PHE A 24 4.23 1.27 11.17
N ARG A 25 4.74 1.70 10.02
CA ARG A 25 4.06 2.67 9.15
C ARG A 25 3.02 1.94 8.30
N VAL A 26 1.77 1.96 8.76
CA VAL A 26 0.62 1.48 7.97
C VAL A 26 0.20 2.56 6.98
N THR A 27 0.33 2.32 5.67
CA THR A 27 0.01 3.30 4.62
C THR A 27 -1.42 3.19 4.10
N SER A 28 -2.02 2.01 4.21
CA SER A 28 -3.39 1.76 3.80
C SER A 28 -3.98 0.64 4.65
N ALA A 29 -5.30 0.62 4.81
CA ALA A 29 -6.00 -0.49 5.43
C ALA A 29 -7.41 -0.62 4.85
N LEU A 30 -7.88 -1.86 4.70
CA LEU A 30 -9.27 -2.18 4.49
C LEU A 30 -9.75 -2.98 5.71
N PRO A 31 -10.44 -2.34 6.66
CA PRO A 31 -11.03 -3.04 7.78
C PRO A 31 -12.00 -4.13 7.31
N PRO A 32 -12.07 -5.28 8.01
CA PRO A 32 -11.40 -5.53 9.28
C PRO A 32 -9.96 -6.04 9.12
N ARG A 33 -9.60 -6.72 8.03
CA ARG A 33 -8.50 -7.70 8.03
C ARG A 33 -7.26 -7.32 7.22
N LEU A 34 -7.30 -6.30 6.37
CA LEU A 34 -6.18 -6.00 5.48
C LEU A 34 -5.48 -4.71 5.87
N ALA A 35 -4.15 -4.76 5.88
CA ALA A 35 -3.30 -3.59 6.05
C ALA A 35 -2.12 -3.64 5.08
N VAL A 36 -1.71 -2.48 4.57
CA VAL A 36 -0.45 -2.31 3.83
C VAL A 36 0.52 -1.61 4.75
N VAL A 37 1.69 -2.21 4.93
CA VAL A 37 2.75 -1.72 5.80
C VAL A 37 3.96 -1.37 4.95
N ASP A 38 4.50 -0.17 5.16
CA ASP A 38 5.79 0.21 4.62
C ASP A 38 6.91 -0.45 5.41
N VAL A 39 7.88 -0.97 4.68
CA VAL A 39 9.06 -1.64 5.20
C VAL A 39 10.29 -0.96 4.60
N ASP A 40 11.24 -0.60 5.46
CA ASP A 40 12.55 -0.14 5.00
C ASP A 40 13.32 -1.31 4.39
N ASP A 41 13.89 -1.12 3.20
CA ASP A 41 14.59 -2.18 2.48
C ASP A 41 15.85 -2.61 3.25
N ALA A 42 16.48 -1.68 4.00
CA ALA A 42 17.63 -1.98 4.83
C ALA A 42 17.31 -2.91 6.02
N GLU A 43 16.06 -2.91 6.49
CA GLU A 43 15.60 -3.70 7.65
C GLU A 43 14.52 -4.73 7.28
N ALA A 44 14.36 -5.03 5.99
CA ALA A 44 13.20 -5.76 5.49
C ALA A 44 12.99 -7.11 6.18
N GLU A 45 14.04 -7.91 6.30
CA GLU A 45 13.98 -9.23 6.95
C GLU A 45 13.55 -9.14 8.41
N SER A 46 14.12 -8.20 9.17
CA SER A 46 13.78 -7.97 10.59
C SER A 46 12.34 -7.47 10.75
N ALA A 47 11.90 -6.55 9.89
CA ALA A 47 10.52 -6.05 9.90
C ALA A 47 9.51 -7.16 9.57
N LEU A 48 9.76 -7.95 8.52
CA LEU A 48 8.91 -9.07 8.13
C LEU A 48 8.85 -10.15 9.22
N ALA A 49 9.97 -10.46 9.89
CA ALA A 49 9.99 -11.38 11.02
C ALA A 49 9.11 -10.88 12.18
N ARG A 50 9.21 -9.58 12.54
CA ARG A 50 8.37 -8.97 13.59
C ARG A 50 6.88 -8.93 13.22
N LEU A 51 6.56 -8.65 11.96
CA LEU A 51 5.18 -8.69 11.47
C LEU A 51 4.59 -10.11 11.59
N ARG A 52 5.32 -11.13 11.13
CA ARG A 52 4.89 -12.53 11.22
C ARG A 52 4.77 -13.03 12.67
N ALA A 53 5.61 -12.52 13.57
CA ALA A 53 5.57 -12.86 14.99
C ALA A 53 4.45 -12.14 15.77
N THR A 54 3.72 -11.20 15.15
CA THR A 54 2.66 -10.46 15.83
C THR A 54 1.41 -11.33 15.97
N PRO A 55 0.91 -11.59 17.20
CA PRO A 55 -0.29 -12.38 17.40
C PRO A 55 -1.49 -11.79 16.64
N GLY A 56 -2.24 -12.66 15.96
CA GLY A 56 -3.40 -12.27 15.15
C GLY A 56 -3.05 -11.81 13.72
N VAL A 57 -1.78 -11.82 13.32
CA VAL A 57 -1.37 -11.79 11.91
C VAL A 57 -1.46 -13.20 11.34
N GLU A 58 -2.25 -13.38 10.29
CA GLU A 58 -2.45 -14.67 9.60
C GLU A 58 -1.46 -14.83 8.44
N ALA A 59 -1.14 -13.74 7.74
CA ALA A 59 -0.19 -13.77 6.64
C ALA A 59 0.51 -12.42 6.45
N VAL A 60 1.74 -12.49 5.93
CA VAL A 60 2.52 -11.34 5.49
C VAL A 60 3.04 -11.63 4.09
N VAL A 61 2.61 -10.83 3.12
CA VAL A 61 2.91 -10.97 1.70
C VAL A 61 3.77 -9.79 1.27
N ALA A 62 5.07 -10.03 1.09
CA ALA A 62 6.05 -9.02 0.71
C ALA A 62 6.18 -8.87 -0.82
N ASP A 63 5.98 -9.97 -1.56
CA ASP A 63 5.99 -9.97 -3.02
C ASP A 63 4.54 -9.87 -3.55
N PRO A 64 4.18 -8.81 -4.29
CA PRO A 64 2.90 -8.68 -4.95
C PRO A 64 2.52 -9.85 -5.86
N ALA A 65 3.50 -10.55 -6.45
CA ALA A 65 3.27 -11.72 -7.30
C ALA A 65 2.98 -13.00 -6.50
N ALA A 66 3.25 -13.00 -5.19
CA ALA A 66 3.03 -14.17 -4.36
C ALA A 66 1.53 -14.50 -4.20
N PRO A 67 1.18 -15.78 -3.97
CA PRO A 67 -0.19 -16.18 -3.65
C PRO A 67 -0.71 -15.47 -2.39
N ILE A 68 -2.00 -15.12 -2.43
CA ILE A 68 -2.70 -14.48 -1.31
C ILE A 68 -3.50 -15.56 -0.59
N PRO A 69 -3.64 -15.51 0.74
CA PRO A 69 -4.49 -16.45 1.47
C PRO A 69 -5.91 -16.48 0.90
N GLY A 70 -6.49 -17.68 0.83
CA GLY A 70 -7.88 -17.87 0.38
C GLY A 70 -8.90 -17.36 1.40
N GLY A 71 -10.17 -17.31 0.99
CA GLY A 71 -11.28 -16.91 1.87
C GLY A 71 -11.46 -15.41 2.06
N LEU A 72 -10.84 -14.59 1.19
CA LEU A 72 -11.11 -13.17 1.10
C LEU A 72 -12.42 -12.91 0.36
N THR A 73 -13.14 -11.87 0.81
CA THR A 73 -14.34 -11.34 0.14
C THR A 73 -13.97 -10.62 -1.16
N ALA A 74 -14.98 -10.31 -1.98
CA ALA A 74 -14.77 -9.59 -3.25
C ALA A 74 -14.11 -8.20 -3.04
N ASP A 75 -14.51 -7.47 -2.01
CA ASP A 75 -13.95 -6.14 -1.70
C ASP A 75 -12.50 -6.25 -1.21
N GLU A 76 -12.19 -7.27 -0.41
CA GLU A 76 -10.82 -7.57 0.03
C GLU A 76 -9.93 -7.95 -1.14
N LEU A 77 -10.42 -8.78 -2.08
CA LEU A 77 -9.69 -9.11 -3.30
C LEU A 77 -9.44 -7.87 -4.17
N LEU A 78 -10.43 -6.98 -4.32
CA LEU A 78 -10.26 -5.73 -5.06
C LEU A 78 -9.17 -4.85 -4.44
N PHE A 79 -9.11 -4.76 -3.11
CA PHE A 79 -8.06 -4.03 -2.41
C PHE A 79 -6.68 -4.66 -2.64
N VAL A 80 -6.58 -5.98 -2.59
CA VAL A 80 -5.34 -6.72 -2.87
C VAL A 80 -4.88 -6.49 -4.31
N ASP A 81 -5.78 -6.53 -5.28
CA ASP A 81 -5.48 -6.27 -6.69
C ASP A 81 -4.99 -4.84 -6.91
N ALA A 82 -5.61 -3.86 -6.24
CA ALA A 82 -5.16 -2.47 -6.28
C ALA A 82 -3.75 -2.32 -5.68
N TRP A 83 -3.46 -2.98 -4.55
CA TRP A 83 -2.11 -2.99 -3.96
C TRP A 83 -1.07 -3.62 -4.90
N ARG A 84 -1.40 -4.75 -5.53
CA ARG A 84 -0.52 -5.45 -6.48
C ARG A 84 -0.07 -4.60 -7.66
N GLN A 85 -0.91 -3.65 -8.09
CA GLN A 85 -0.59 -2.76 -9.21
C GLN A 85 0.30 -1.58 -8.82
N ARG A 86 0.45 -1.26 -7.53
CA ARG A 86 1.19 -0.08 -7.06
C ARG A 86 2.65 -0.01 -7.52
N PRO A 87 3.45 -1.09 -7.52
CA PRO A 87 4.83 -1.03 -8.00
C PRO A 87 4.91 -0.52 -9.45
N ALA A 88 4.06 -1.03 -10.34
CA ALA A 88 4.01 -0.63 -11.75
C ALA A 88 3.57 0.84 -11.92
N LEU A 89 2.65 1.31 -11.07
CA LEU A 89 2.18 2.70 -11.09
C LEU A 89 3.24 3.69 -10.57
N ARG A 90 4.09 3.29 -9.62
CA ARG A 90 5.20 4.12 -9.12
C ARG A 90 6.28 4.32 -10.18
N SER A 91 6.53 3.33 -11.04
CA SER A 91 7.50 3.42 -12.14
C SER A 91 6.96 4.16 -13.38
N LYS A 92 5.70 4.59 -13.38
CA LYS A 92 5.11 5.24 -14.56
C LYS A 92 5.64 6.66 -14.71
N ALA A 93 6.44 6.89 -15.76
CA ALA A 93 6.85 8.23 -16.17
C ALA A 93 5.60 9.06 -16.51
N ARG A 94 5.37 10.15 -15.78
CA ARG A 94 4.27 11.07 -16.06
C ARG A 94 4.76 12.16 -17.00
N PRO A 95 4.00 12.48 -18.07
CA PRO A 95 4.32 13.64 -18.89
C PRO A 95 4.45 14.90 -18.01
N GLY A 96 5.57 15.61 -18.14
CA GLY A 96 5.83 16.83 -17.37
C GLY A 96 6.42 16.61 -15.98
N GLU A 97 6.68 15.36 -15.55
CA GLU A 97 7.29 15.09 -14.25
C GLU A 97 8.72 15.62 -14.15
N GLY A 98 9.00 16.41 -13.11
CA GLY A 98 10.30 17.05 -12.91
C GLY A 98 10.57 18.27 -13.79
N LEU A 99 9.65 18.65 -14.68
CA LEU A 99 9.75 19.89 -15.44
C LEU A 99 9.21 21.10 -14.63
N PRO A 100 9.66 22.33 -14.97
CA PRO A 100 9.03 23.55 -14.49
C PRO A 100 7.53 23.58 -14.82
N TRP A 101 6.74 24.23 -13.97
CA TRP A 101 5.29 24.35 -14.14
C TRP A 101 4.88 25.11 -15.43
N ASP A 102 5.80 25.87 -16.01
CA ASP A 102 5.65 26.67 -17.24
C ASP A 102 6.44 26.09 -18.42
N ALA A 103 6.81 24.80 -18.37
CA ALA A 103 7.45 24.13 -19.50
C ALA A 103 6.55 24.17 -20.75
N GLU A 104 7.16 24.43 -21.90
CA GLU A 104 6.47 24.51 -23.19
C GLU A 104 5.63 23.24 -23.46
N GLY A 105 4.35 23.42 -23.79
CA GLY A 105 3.38 22.33 -23.99
C GLY A 105 2.75 21.77 -22.71
N PHE A 106 3.13 22.29 -21.55
CA PHE A 106 2.51 22.02 -20.24
C PHE A 106 1.93 23.29 -19.61
N GLU A 107 1.75 24.36 -20.39
CA GLU A 107 1.20 25.60 -19.86
C GLU A 107 -0.22 25.38 -19.32
N PRO A 108 -0.56 26.03 -18.18
CA PRO A 108 -1.92 25.99 -17.69
C PRO A 108 -2.88 26.58 -18.74
N PRO A 109 -4.13 26.07 -18.81
CA PRO A 109 -5.12 26.60 -19.75
C PRO A 109 -5.32 28.10 -19.52
N ASP A 110 -5.47 28.83 -20.63
CA ASP A 110 -5.73 30.27 -20.60
C ASP A 110 -6.96 30.60 -19.75
N ARG A 111 -6.92 31.77 -19.10
CA ARG A 111 -8.07 32.27 -18.34
C ARG A 111 -9.27 32.44 -19.28
N PRO A 112 -10.49 32.11 -18.83
CA PRO A 112 -11.69 32.34 -19.61
C PRO A 112 -11.82 33.83 -19.96
N ARG A 113 -12.17 34.12 -21.23
CA ARG A 113 -12.42 35.49 -21.69
C ARG A 113 -13.56 36.10 -20.88
N ARG A 114 -13.31 37.24 -20.21
CA ARG A 114 -14.39 38.05 -19.61
C ARG A 114 -15.25 38.60 -20.76
N ARG A 115 -16.54 38.28 -20.75
CA ARG A 115 -17.56 38.93 -21.58
C ARG A 115 -18.02 40.22 -20.93
#